data_AF-A0A950CYJ3-F1
#
_entry.id   AF-A0A950CYJ3-F1
#
_cell.length_a   1.000
_cell.length_b   1.000
_cell.length_c   1.000
_cell.angle_alpha   90.00
_cell.angle_beta   90.00
_cell.angle_gamma   90.00
#
_symmetry.space_group_name_H-M   'P 1'
#
loop_
_entity.id
_entity.type
_entity.pdbx_description
1 polymer ?
#
loop_
_entity_poly.entity_id
_entity_poly.type
_entity_poly.pdbx_seq_one_letter_code
_entity_poly.pdbx_strand_id
1 'polypeptide(L)'
;MFFRRERPKVLTFRERVDLLRQAGFGTESLPDGRVKITKHGVGAIVGDTDMRQPEIERAGVLVGSEIATLLNRGYQMFLETPRGIRVPARADQLKALHEFEADVKDALGLVNLYNTSLGTTSRTHMYDRVFQRDTGDQPKAWEDKDNRFVPPDTKGSYRT
;
A
#
# COMPACT_ATOMS: atom_id res chain seq x y z
N MET A 1 39.13 -9.63 30.51
CA MET A 1 39.19 -9.62 29.02
C MET A 1 38.03 -8.76 28.53
N PHE A 2 38.28 -7.52 28.09
CA PHE A 2 37.24 -6.60 27.61
C PHE A 2 37.13 -6.71 26.09
N PHE A 3 36.14 -7.44 25.59
CA PHE A 3 35.83 -7.44 24.17
C PHE A 3 35.20 -6.09 23.80
N ARG A 4 35.94 -5.23 23.09
CA ARG A 4 35.35 -4.10 22.37
C ARG A 4 34.48 -4.68 21.27
N ARG A 5 33.18 -4.75 21.49
CA ARG A 5 32.22 -5.03 20.43
C ARG A 5 32.30 -3.89 19.42
N GLU A 6 32.66 -4.19 18.18
CA GLU A 6 32.50 -3.23 17.09
C GLU A 6 31.03 -2.83 17.04
N ARG A 7 30.76 -1.52 17.05
CA ARG A 7 29.38 -1.04 16.96
C ARG A 7 28.87 -1.35 15.55
N PRO A 8 27.72 -2.01 15.39
CA PRO A 8 27.17 -2.26 14.07
C PRO A 8 26.95 -0.93 13.36
N LYS A 9 27.48 -0.80 12.13
CA LYS A 9 27.32 0.39 11.31
C LYS A 9 25.85 0.50 10.91
N VAL A 10 25.14 1.47 11.47
CA VAL A 10 23.76 1.79 11.07
C VAL A 10 23.83 2.62 9.79
N LEU A 11 23.32 2.07 8.70
CA LEU A 11 23.25 2.78 7.41
C LEU A 11 22.21 3.90 7.48
N THR A 12 22.59 5.05 6.92
CA THR A 12 21.70 6.20 6.74
C THR A 12 20.66 5.94 5.65
N PHE A 13 19.55 6.71 5.65
CA PHE A 13 18.52 6.60 4.60
C PHE A 13 19.10 6.76 3.20
N ARG A 14 19.99 7.75 2.99
CA ARG A 14 20.65 7.98 1.71
C ARG A 14 21.49 6.79 1.26
N GLU A 15 22.30 6.21 2.15
CA GLU A 15 23.09 5.01 1.84
C GLU A 15 22.18 3.83 1.45
N ARG A 16 21.01 3.68 2.10
CA ARG A 16 20.04 2.63 1.76
C ARG A 16 19.37 2.85 0.40
N VAL A 17 19.03 4.09 0.06
CA VAL A 17 18.53 4.44 -1.28
C VAL A 17 19.60 4.19 -2.35
N ASP A 18 20.87 4.43 -2.03
CA ASP A 18 21.98 4.13 -2.94
C ASP A 18 22.15 2.61 -3.15
N LEU A 19 21.92 1.78 -2.12
CA LEU A 19 21.86 0.32 -2.28
C LEU A 19 20.73 -0.13 -3.21
N LEU A 20 19.54 0.48 -3.08
CA LEU A 20 18.44 0.22 -4.00
C LEU A 20 18.81 0.58 -5.44
N ARG A 21 19.46 1.73 -5.65
CA ARG A 21 19.94 2.12 -7.00
C ARG A 21 20.95 1.11 -7.55
N GLN A 22 21.88 0.63 -6.72
CA GLN A 22 22.85 -0.41 -7.12
C GLN A 22 22.19 -1.75 -7.43
N ALA A 23 21.09 -2.08 -6.75
CA ALA A 23 20.28 -3.28 -7.01
C ALA A 23 19.33 -3.15 -8.23
N GLY A 24 19.49 -2.08 -9.02
CA GLY A 24 18.78 -1.87 -10.28
C GLY A 24 17.39 -1.22 -10.13
N PHE A 25 17.09 -0.62 -8.97
CA PHE A 25 15.87 0.16 -8.81
C PHE A 25 16.03 1.55 -9.42
N GLY A 26 15.03 2.01 -10.16
CA GLY A 26 14.90 3.41 -10.53
C GLY A 26 14.59 4.23 -9.29
N THR A 27 15.28 5.35 -9.08
CA THR A 27 15.07 6.25 -7.93
C THR A 27 14.79 7.67 -8.44
N GLU A 28 13.71 8.28 -7.99
CA GLU A 28 13.33 9.66 -8.31
C GLU A 28 13.05 10.41 -7.00
N SER A 29 13.80 11.48 -6.74
CA SER A 29 13.58 12.30 -5.53
C SER A 29 12.34 13.19 -5.69
N LEU A 30 11.48 13.20 -4.68
CA LEU A 30 10.29 14.04 -4.62
C LEU A 30 10.61 15.36 -3.88
N PRO A 31 9.85 16.46 -4.14
CA PRO A 31 10.11 17.77 -3.54
C PRO A 31 10.02 17.83 -2.01
N ASP A 32 9.32 16.86 -1.42
CA ASP A 32 9.10 16.71 0.02
C ASP A 32 10.21 15.92 0.74
N GLY A 33 11.26 15.52 0.03
CA GLY A 33 12.36 14.72 0.58
C GLY A 33 12.13 13.21 0.55
N ARG A 34 10.94 12.75 0.12
CA ARG A 34 10.68 11.33 -0.15
C ARG A 34 11.34 10.91 -1.47
N VAL A 35 11.45 9.60 -1.66
CA VAL A 35 12.02 9.01 -2.88
C VAL A 35 11.01 8.03 -3.45
N LYS A 36 10.66 8.23 -4.72
CA LYS A 36 9.93 7.24 -5.51
C LYS A 36 10.92 6.21 -6.04
N ILE A 37 10.66 4.95 -5.77
CA ILE A 37 11.43 3.81 -6.24
C ILE A 37 10.59 2.96 -7.19
N THR A 38 11.18 2.50 -8.29
CA THR A 38 10.48 1.70 -9.31
C THR A 38 11.35 0.56 -9.82
N LYS A 39 10.74 -0.59 -10.07
CA LYS A 39 11.41 -1.75 -10.68
C LYS A 39 10.36 -2.68 -11.28
N HIS A 40 10.60 -3.20 -12.49
CA HIS A 40 9.74 -4.19 -13.17
C HIS A 40 8.23 -3.86 -13.18
N GLY A 41 7.85 -2.59 -13.36
CA GLY A 41 6.43 -2.18 -13.40
C GLY A 41 5.76 -2.05 -12.03
N VAL A 42 6.52 -2.14 -10.95
CA VAL A 42 6.09 -1.90 -9.57
C VAL A 42 6.80 -0.64 -9.04
N GLY A 43 6.17 0.07 -8.12
CA GLY A 43 6.81 1.19 -7.46
C GLY A 43 6.34 1.42 -6.04
N ALA A 44 7.16 2.14 -5.29
CA ALA A 44 6.85 2.62 -3.96
C ALA A 44 7.35 4.04 -3.73
N ILE A 45 6.77 4.69 -2.74
CA ILE A 45 7.26 5.95 -2.17
C ILE A 45 7.83 5.61 -0.80
N VAL A 46 9.11 5.93 -0.62
CA VAL A 46 9.85 5.70 0.61
C VAL A 46 10.32 7.03 1.18
N GLY A 47 10.34 7.15 2.50
CA GLY A 47 10.77 8.36 3.19
C GLY A 47 11.52 8.01 4.45
N ASP A 48 12.13 9.02 5.06
CA ASP A 48 12.64 8.96 6.43
C ASP A 48 11.61 9.66 7.32
N THR A 49 10.93 8.90 8.16
CA THR A 49 9.99 9.46 9.14
C THR A 49 10.79 10.10 10.27
N ASP A 50 10.20 11.04 11.04
CA ASP A 50 10.84 11.85 12.12
C ASP A 50 11.70 11.04 13.12
N MET A 51 11.53 9.73 13.19
CA MET A 51 12.28 8.79 14.04
C MET A 51 13.57 8.22 13.41
N ARG A 52 14.08 8.77 12.29
CA ARG A 52 15.28 8.26 11.56
C ARG A 52 15.16 6.80 11.11
N GLN A 53 13.94 6.32 10.92
CA GLN A 53 13.69 5.00 10.40
C GLN A 53 13.05 5.13 9.01
N PRO A 54 13.63 4.48 7.98
CA PRO A 54 13.00 4.44 6.67
C PRO A 54 11.60 3.84 6.76
N GLU A 55 10.66 4.34 5.97
CA GLU A 55 9.32 3.81 5.89
C GLU A 55 8.87 3.69 4.43
N ILE A 56 8.07 2.66 4.14
CA ILE A 56 7.36 2.53 2.87
C ILE A 56 5.97 3.16 3.07
N GLU A 57 5.79 4.40 2.63
CA GLU A 57 4.51 5.09 2.77
C GLU A 57 3.46 4.53 1.80
N ARG A 58 3.86 4.14 0.61
CA ARG A 58 2.95 3.59 -0.41
C ARG A 58 3.71 2.64 -1.30
N ALA A 59 3.15 1.46 -1.58
CA ALA A 59 3.64 0.54 -2.58
C ALA A 59 2.49 0.07 -3.46
N GLY A 60 2.78 -0.22 -4.72
CA GLY A 60 1.77 -0.58 -5.69
C GLY A 60 2.33 -0.84 -7.08
N VAL A 61 1.43 -1.19 -7.99
CA VAL A 61 1.78 -1.50 -9.38
C VAL A 61 1.65 -0.24 -10.21
N LEU A 62 2.56 -0.02 -11.16
CA LEU A 62 2.50 1.13 -12.05
C LEU A 62 1.37 0.95 -13.06
N VAL A 63 0.42 1.89 -13.06
CA VAL A 63 -0.64 2.01 -14.07
C VAL A 63 -0.43 3.35 -14.77
N GLY A 64 0.18 3.30 -15.96
CA GLY A 64 0.71 4.50 -16.61
C GLY A 64 1.89 5.07 -15.82
N SER A 65 1.79 6.33 -15.38
CA SER A 65 2.81 7.00 -14.56
C SER A 65 2.51 6.95 -13.06
N GLU A 66 1.35 6.44 -12.67
CA GLU A 66 0.86 6.45 -11.28
C GLU A 66 1.09 5.11 -10.58
N ILE A 67 1.38 5.16 -9.28
CA ILE A 67 1.44 3.96 -8.43
C ILE A 67 0.01 3.65 -7.97
N ALA A 68 -0.53 2.54 -8.45
CA ALA A 68 -1.83 2.03 -8.07
C ALA A 68 -1.73 1.11 -6.86
N THR A 69 -2.42 1.46 -5.78
CA THR A 69 -2.41 0.71 -4.52
C THR A 69 -3.44 -0.40 -4.52
N LEU A 70 -3.17 -1.45 -3.74
CA LEU A 70 -4.05 -2.60 -3.65
C LEU A 70 -5.29 -2.32 -2.79
N LEU A 71 -6.47 -2.44 -3.40
CA LEU A 71 -7.79 -2.31 -2.80
C LEU A 71 -8.49 -3.67 -2.77
N ASN A 72 -8.86 -4.15 -1.59
CA ASN A 72 -9.59 -5.40 -1.43
C ASN A 72 -11.11 -5.14 -1.36
N ARG A 73 -11.89 -5.69 -2.30
CA ARG A 73 -13.36 -5.58 -2.34
C ARG A 73 -14.10 -6.80 -1.78
N GLY A 74 -13.38 -7.77 -1.21
CA GLY A 74 -13.93 -9.05 -0.74
C GLY A 74 -14.01 -10.11 -1.83
N TYR A 75 -14.63 -9.80 -2.96
CA TYR A 75 -14.75 -10.75 -4.08
C TYR A 75 -13.54 -10.72 -5.03
N GLN A 76 -12.83 -9.59 -5.08
CA GLN A 76 -11.69 -9.37 -5.97
C GLN A 76 -10.79 -8.27 -5.39
N MET A 77 -9.50 -8.35 -5.68
CA MET A 77 -8.57 -7.26 -5.41
C MET A 77 -8.40 -6.38 -6.66
N PHE A 78 -8.34 -5.07 -6.46
CA PHE A 78 -8.17 -4.07 -7.50
C PHE A 78 -6.89 -3.28 -7.25
N LEU A 79 -6.28 -2.82 -8.32
CA LEU A 79 -5.26 -1.78 -8.28
C LEU A 79 -5.97 -0.46 -8.57
N GLU A 80 -5.93 0.45 -7.61
CA GLU A 80 -6.57 1.76 -7.69
C GLU A 80 -5.52 2.86 -7.76
N THR A 81 -5.55 3.68 -8.81
CA THR A 81 -4.69 4.87 -8.91
C THR A 81 -5.25 6.02 -8.06
N PRO A 82 -4.43 7.02 -7.71
CA PRO A 82 -4.91 8.22 -7.00
C PRO A 82 -6.03 8.98 -7.73
N ARG A 83 -6.11 8.85 -9.06
CA ARG A 83 -7.18 9.40 -9.90
C ARG A 83 -8.47 8.57 -9.89
N GLY A 84 -8.50 7.45 -9.18
CA GLY A 84 -9.67 6.58 -9.06
C GLY A 84 -9.83 5.58 -10.21
N ILE A 85 -8.83 5.42 -11.09
CA ILE A 85 -8.85 4.37 -12.11
C ILE A 85 -8.65 3.03 -11.41
N ARG A 86 -9.52 2.07 -11.71
CA ARG A 86 -9.47 0.72 -11.11
C ARG A 86 -9.27 -0.33 -12.19
N VAL A 87 -8.29 -1.19 -11.96
CA VAL A 87 -8.06 -2.39 -12.78
C VAL A 87 -8.03 -3.62 -11.88
N PRO A 88 -8.54 -4.78 -12.34
CA PRO A 88 -8.46 -6.01 -11.54
C PRO A 88 -7.00 -6.42 -11.36
N ALA A 89 -6.61 -6.70 -10.11
CA ALA A 89 -5.26 -7.15 -9.80
C ALA A 89 -5.07 -8.59 -10.29
N ARG A 90 -4.05 -8.81 -11.12
CA ARG A 90 -3.68 -10.15 -11.62
C ARG A 90 -2.69 -10.83 -10.67
N ALA A 91 -2.66 -12.17 -10.68
CA ALA A 91 -1.75 -12.93 -9.84
C ALA A 91 -0.28 -12.55 -10.03
N ASP A 92 0.17 -12.35 -11.28
CA ASP A 92 1.56 -11.98 -11.59
C ASP A 92 1.92 -10.60 -11.03
N GLN A 93 0.98 -9.66 -11.05
CA GLN A 93 1.16 -8.32 -10.48
C GLN A 93 1.27 -8.37 -8.95
N LEU A 94 0.49 -9.23 -8.30
CA LEU A 94 0.54 -9.42 -6.85
C LEU A 94 1.88 -10.05 -6.41
N LYS A 95 2.35 -11.07 -7.15
CA LYS A 95 3.67 -11.68 -6.92
C LYS A 95 4.79 -10.67 -7.10
N ALA A 96 4.78 -9.92 -8.20
CA ALA A 96 5.77 -8.87 -8.45
C ALA A 96 5.76 -7.80 -7.35
N LEU A 97 4.57 -7.39 -6.88
CA LEU A 97 4.45 -6.43 -5.77
C LEU A 97 5.02 -7.00 -4.47
N HIS A 98 4.76 -8.28 -4.18
CA HIS A 98 5.25 -8.95 -2.99
C HIS A 98 6.79 -9.08 -2.99
N GLU A 99 7.37 -9.56 -4.08
CA GLU A 99 8.83 -9.68 -4.25
C GLU A 99 9.50 -8.30 -4.17
N PHE A 100 8.91 -7.29 -4.82
CA PHE A 100 9.38 -5.92 -4.76
C PHE A 100 9.37 -5.37 -3.32
N GLU A 101 8.29 -5.57 -2.56
CA GLU A 101 8.23 -5.12 -1.17
C GLU A 101 9.25 -5.83 -0.28
N ALA A 102 9.52 -7.11 -0.51
CA ALA A 102 10.55 -7.86 0.22
C ALA A 102 11.94 -7.26 -0.03
N ASP A 103 12.32 -7.07 -1.30
CA ASP A 103 13.61 -6.46 -1.68
C ASP A 103 13.77 -5.05 -1.08
N VAL A 104 12.70 -4.24 -1.12
CA VAL A 104 12.72 -2.88 -0.57
C VAL A 104 12.86 -2.90 0.94
N LYS A 105 12.13 -3.77 1.64
CA LYS A 105 12.25 -3.91 3.10
C LYS A 105 13.67 -4.33 3.49
N ASP A 106 14.26 -5.29 2.78
CA ASP A 106 15.61 -5.78 3.06
C ASP A 106 16.65 -4.67 2.85
N ALA A 107 16.58 -3.92 1.73
CA ALA A 107 17.49 -2.81 1.46
C ALA A 107 17.34 -1.66 2.47
N LEU A 108 16.10 -1.35 2.86
CA LEU A 108 15.81 -0.34 3.87
C LEU A 108 16.10 -0.82 5.30
N GLY A 109 16.40 -2.10 5.50
CA GLY A 109 16.60 -2.70 6.83
C GLY A 109 15.34 -2.69 7.68
N LEU A 110 14.18 -2.80 7.05
CA LEU A 110 12.88 -2.90 7.71
C LEU A 110 12.63 -4.33 8.17
N VAL A 111 11.86 -4.48 9.24
CA VAL A 111 11.47 -5.80 9.75
C VAL A 111 10.49 -6.44 8.78
N ASN A 112 10.81 -7.66 8.33
CA ASN A 112 9.88 -8.47 7.55
C ASN A 112 9.04 -9.34 8.50
N LEU A 113 7.76 -9.02 8.63
CA LEU A 113 6.85 -9.73 9.52
C LEU A 113 6.31 -10.99 8.83
N TYR A 114 6.24 -12.11 9.56
CA TYR A 114 5.77 -13.39 9.04
C TYR A 114 4.42 -13.29 8.31
N ASN A 115 3.44 -12.58 8.88
CA ASN A 115 2.13 -12.41 8.27
C ASN A 115 2.16 -11.59 6.97
N THR A 116 3.15 -10.69 6.81
CA THR A 116 3.32 -9.88 5.59
C THR A 116 4.26 -10.54 4.57
N SER A 117 5.00 -11.58 4.96
CA SER A 117 5.92 -12.31 4.09
C SER A 117 5.28 -13.52 3.40
N LEU A 118 4.08 -13.94 3.81
CA LEU A 118 3.36 -15.05 3.16
C LEU A 118 2.74 -14.67 1.80
N GLY A 119 2.59 -13.38 1.53
CA GLY A 119 2.02 -12.89 0.28
C GLY A 119 1.74 -11.40 0.33
N THR A 120 1.01 -10.91 -0.67
CA THR A 120 0.64 -9.50 -0.77
C THR A 120 -0.49 -9.16 0.21
N THR A 121 -0.34 -8.07 0.95
CA THR A 121 -1.40 -7.53 1.82
C THR A 121 -1.96 -6.24 1.23
N SER A 122 -3.26 -5.99 1.43
CA SER A 122 -3.90 -4.72 1.04
C SER A 122 -3.98 -3.80 2.24
N ARG A 123 -3.70 -2.51 2.05
CA ARG A 123 -3.92 -1.51 3.11
C ARG A 123 -5.37 -1.06 3.20
N THR A 124 -6.07 -1.08 2.06
CA THR A 124 -7.45 -0.60 1.98
C THR A 124 -8.39 -1.78 1.71
N HIS A 125 -9.39 -1.92 2.58
CA HIS A 125 -10.43 -2.92 2.47
C HIS A 125 -11.78 -2.21 2.32
N MET A 126 -12.42 -2.38 1.18
CA MET A 126 -13.74 -1.81 0.89
C MET A 126 -14.68 -2.92 0.47
N TYR A 127 -15.16 -3.66 1.47
CA TYR A 127 -16.17 -4.70 1.24
C TYR A 127 -17.50 -4.07 0.84
N ASP A 128 -18.26 -4.79 0.02
CA ASP A 128 -19.68 -4.49 -0.13
C ASP A 128 -20.35 -4.72 1.23
N ARG A 129 -20.82 -3.63 1.83
CA ARG A 129 -21.46 -3.63 3.14
C ARG A 129 -22.89 -3.17 2.95
N VAL A 130 -23.78 -3.71 3.76
CA VAL A 130 -25.15 -3.21 3.86
C VAL A 130 -25.08 -1.70 4.12
N PHE A 131 -25.80 -0.92 3.31
CA PHE A 131 -25.91 0.53 3.46
C PHE A 131 -26.22 0.90 4.91
N GLN A 132 -25.62 1.93 5.51
CA GLN A 132 -25.92 2.32 6.91
C GLN A 132 -25.69 1.24 8.00
N ARG A 133 -24.87 0.21 7.74
CA ARG A 133 -24.57 -0.82 8.76
C ARG A 133 -23.87 -0.29 9.98
N ASP A 134 -22.91 0.59 9.77
CA ASP A 134 -22.09 1.09 10.88
C ASP A 134 -22.82 2.20 11.67
N THR A 135 -23.87 2.82 11.10
CA THR A 135 -24.75 3.76 11.82
C THR A 135 -25.90 3.06 12.56
N GLY A 136 -26.25 1.83 12.15
CA GLY A 136 -27.41 1.11 12.70
C GLY A 136 -28.76 1.62 12.21
N ASP A 137 -28.77 2.70 11.42
CA ASP A 137 -29.98 3.33 10.85
C ASP A 137 -30.31 2.73 9.47
N GLN A 138 -30.39 1.41 9.46
CA GLN A 138 -30.69 0.63 8.27
C GLN A 138 -32.12 0.93 7.80
N PRO A 139 -32.35 1.22 6.50
CA PRO A 139 -33.70 1.37 5.98
C PRO A 139 -34.46 0.06 6.20
N LYS A 140 -35.56 0.13 6.94
CA LYS A 140 -36.41 -1.02 7.21
C LYS A 140 -37.52 -1.08 6.17
N ALA A 141 -37.65 -2.24 5.52
CA ALA A 141 -38.62 -2.46 4.46
C ALA A 141 -40.08 -2.20 4.86
N TRP A 142 -40.39 -2.13 6.17
CA TRP A 142 -41.74 -1.87 6.68
C TRP A 142 -41.99 -0.41 7.09
N GLU A 143 -40.98 0.47 7.05
CA GLU A 143 -41.13 1.89 7.42
C GLU A 143 -41.47 2.78 6.22
N ASP A 144 -41.08 2.40 4.99
CA ASP A 144 -41.45 3.10 3.76
C ASP A 144 -42.74 2.54 3.16
N LYS A 145 -43.78 3.37 3.02
CA LYS A 145 -45.06 3.01 2.36
C LYS A 145 -44.96 2.93 0.84
N ASP A 146 -44.02 3.66 0.26
CA ASP A 146 -43.72 3.63 -1.16
C ASP A 146 -42.52 2.72 -1.39
N ASN A 147 -42.78 1.44 -1.70
CA ASN A 147 -41.79 0.39 -1.98
C ASN A 147 -40.92 0.65 -3.24
N ARG A 148 -40.45 1.87 -3.47
CA ARG A 148 -39.49 2.16 -4.53
C ARG A 148 -38.10 1.81 -4.02
N PHE A 149 -37.53 0.75 -4.60
CA PHE A 149 -36.12 0.45 -4.46
C PHE A 149 -35.31 1.57 -5.14
N VAL A 150 -34.86 2.55 -4.35
CA VAL A 150 -33.86 3.53 -4.78
C VAL A 150 -32.51 2.99 -4.34
N PRO A 151 -31.58 2.69 -5.26
CA PRO A 151 -30.23 2.29 -4.87
C PRO A 151 -29.63 3.41 -4.02
N PRO A 152 -29.15 3.14 -2.80
CA PRO A 152 -28.56 4.18 -1.99
C PRO A 152 -27.32 4.74 -2.67
N ASP A 153 -27.15 6.07 -2.62
CA ASP A 153 -25.90 6.69 -3.03
C ASP A 153 -24.81 6.20 -2.08
N THR A 154 -24.03 5.23 -2.55
CA THR A 154 -22.97 4.63 -1.76
C THR A 154 -22.03 5.69 -1.21
N LYS A 155 -21.93 6.90 -1.84
CA LYS A 155 -21.05 8.02 -1.46
C LYS A 155 -21.19 8.54 -0.04
N GLY A 156 -22.29 8.24 0.66
CA GLY A 156 -22.48 8.63 2.06
C GLY A 156 -21.78 7.72 3.10
N SER A 157 -21.53 6.44 2.79
CA SER A 157 -21.00 5.48 3.77
C SER A 157 -19.47 5.51 3.94
N TYR A 158 -18.80 6.48 3.31
CA TYR A 158 -17.34 6.57 3.20
C TYR A 158 -16.67 7.37 4.32
N ARG A 159 -17.40 7.83 5.33
CA ARG A 159 -16.82 8.58 6.46
C ARG A 159 -16.52 7.65 7.64
N THR A 160 -15.35 7.04 7.62
CA THR A 160 -14.61 6.57 8.81
C THR A 160 -13.13 6.70 8.52
#